data_AF-A0A7Y4XVA5-F1
#
_entry.id   AF-A0A7Y4XVA5-F1
#
_cell.length_a   1.000
_cell.length_b   1.000
_cell.length_c   1.000
_cell.angle_alpha   90.00
_cell.angle_beta   90.00
_cell.angle_gamma   90.00
#
_symmetry.space_group_name_H-M   'P 1'
#
loop_
_entity.id
_entity.type
_entity.pdbx_description
1 polymer ?
#
loop_
_entity_poly.entity_id
_entity_poly.type
_entity_poly.pdbx_seq_one_letter_code
_entity_poly.pdbx_strand_id
1 'polypeptide(L)'
;MSALSGKTQTSKKINRIELRLTVNDINNPLHNIIFLNLNKKELIYDEKSKNEALQLVRRWYGIIEVVIKQANDKKEIGSLANELKIAPKLAIVSIADEIKKLADLHSAGILTLEEFQQQKTKLLGKQ
;
A
#
# COMPACT_ATOMS: atom_id res chain seq x y z
N MET A 1 -1.67 33.14 53.14
CA MET A 1 -1.89 31.71 52.83
C MET A 1 -1.73 31.55 51.33
N SER A 2 -0.66 30.90 50.89
CA SER A 2 -0.33 30.75 49.46
C SER A 2 -0.95 29.47 48.90
N ALA A 3 -1.77 29.60 47.85
CA ALA A 3 -2.39 28.47 47.16
C ALA A 3 -1.36 27.80 46.24
N LEU A 4 -1.11 26.50 46.43
CA LEU A 4 -0.28 25.67 45.56
C LEU A 4 -1.08 25.32 44.29
N SER A 5 -0.79 25.99 43.17
CA SER A 5 -1.33 25.60 41.86
C SER A 5 -0.51 24.43 41.31
N GLY A 6 -0.97 23.21 41.55
CA GLY A 6 -0.42 22.01 40.94
C GLY A 6 -0.82 21.93 39.47
N LYS A 7 0.10 22.28 38.55
CA LYS A 7 -0.09 21.99 37.12
C LYS A 7 -0.07 20.47 36.92
N THR A 8 -1.25 19.89 36.68
CA THR A 8 -1.36 18.47 36.31
C THR A 8 -0.98 18.31 34.84
N GLN A 9 0.21 17.78 34.56
CA GLN A 9 0.61 17.41 33.21
C GLN A 9 0.10 15.99 32.91
N THR A 10 -1.02 15.90 32.20
CA THR A 10 -1.57 14.60 31.78
C THR A 10 -0.76 14.10 30.58
N SER A 11 0.14 13.14 30.77
CA SER A 11 0.82 12.49 29.64
C SER A 11 -0.09 11.41 29.05
N LYS A 12 -0.57 11.62 27.81
CA LYS A 12 -1.30 10.59 27.07
C LYS A 12 -0.33 9.49 26.65
N LYS A 13 -0.35 8.35 27.34
CA LYS A 13 0.48 7.19 27.00
C LYS A 13 -0.20 6.37 25.90
N ILE A 14 0.37 6.37 24.68
CA ILE A 14 -0.04 5.46 23.61
C ILE A 14 0.33 4.04 24.04
N ASN A 15 -0.66 3.15 24.14
CA ASN A 15 -0.51 1.78 24.60
C ASN A 15 -0.73 0.73 23.50
N ARG A 16 -1.33 1.10 22.37
CA ARG A 16 -1.56 0.21 21.24
C ARG A 16 -1.53 0.98 19.93
N ILE A 17 -0.89 0.39 18.93
CA ILE A 17 -0.95 0.87 17.55
C ILE A 17 -1.31 -0.33 16.69
N GLU A 18 -2.40 -0.20 15.94
CA GLU A 18 -2.89 -1.25 15.04
C GLU A 18 -3.46 -0.64 13.76
N LEU A 19 -3.40 -1.42 12.69
CA LEU A 19 -4.18 -1.17 11.48
C LEU A 19 -5.40 -2.08 11.49
N ARG A 20 -6.59 -1.49 11.41
CA ARG A 20 -7.84 -2.22 11.25
C ARG A 20 -8.25 -2.19 9.78
N LEU A 21 -8.37 -3.36 9.18
CA LEU A 21 -8.87 -3.56 7.83
C LEU A 21 -10.27 -4.14 7.89
N THR A 22 -11.18 -3.53 7.13
CA THR A 22 -12.52 -4.08 6.89
C THR A 22 -12.60 -4.59 5.46
N VAL A 23 -13.01 -5.84 5.28
CA VAL A 23 -13.18 -6.47 3.96
C VAL A 23 -14.62 -6.95 3.77
N ASN A 24 -15.03 -7.13 2.52
CA ASN A 24 -16.36 -7.62 2.14
C ASN A 24 -16.47 -9.15 2.33
N ASP A 25 -16.23 -9.63 3.54
CA ASP A 25 -16.49 -11.01 3.97
C ASP A 25 -17.49 -10.96 5.13
N ILE A 26 -18.69 -11.52 4.93
CA ILE A 26 -19.76 -11.50 5.92
C ILE A 26 -19.40 -12.32 7.16
N ASN A 27 -18.59 -13.38 6.99
CA ASN A 27 -18.24 -14.27 8.09
C ASN A 27 -17.07 -13.72 8.91
N ASN A 28 -16.14 -12.99 8.27
CA ASN A 28 -14.97 -12.42 8.93
C ASN A 28 -14.56 -11.06 8.34
N PRO A 29 -15.34 -9.99 8.58
CA PRO A 29 -15.10 -8.70 7.94
C PRO A 29 -13.94 -7.91 8.55
N LEU A 30 -13.52 -8.22 9.79
CA LEU A 30 -12.61 -7.39 10.58
C LEU A 30 -11.26 -8.07 10.79
N HIS A 31 -10.20 -7.46 10.29
CA HIS A 31 -8.83 -7.91 10.50
C HIS A 31 -8.00 -6.82 11.18
N ASN A 32 -7.38 -7.15 12.31
CA ASN A 32 -6.52 -6.22 13.05
C ASN A 32 -5.06 -6.68 12.95
N ILE A 33 -4.20 -5.80 12.45
CA ILE A 33 -2.75 -6.00 12.39
C ILE A 33 -2.12 -5.13 13.47
N ILE A 34 -1.53 -5.76 14.48
CA ILE A 34 -0.99 -5.08 15.67
C ILE A 34 0.50 -4.76 15.43
N PHE A 35 0.87 -3.49 15.56
CA PHE A 35 2.25 -3.01 15.40
C PHE A 35 2.88 -2.62 16.74
N LEU A 36 2.07 -2.26 17.73
CA LEU A 36 2.50 -1.99 19.10
C LEU A 36 1.42 -2.42 20.08
N ASN A 37 1.80 -3.09 21.19
CA ASN A 37 0.88 -3.41 22.29
C ASN A 37 1.61 -3.44 23.63
N LEU A 38 1.54 -2.34 24.38
CA LEU A 38 2.13 -2.15 25.71
C LEU A 38 1.33 -2.82 26.83
N ASN A 39 0.14 -3.33 26.54
CA ASN A 39 -0.70 -3.99 27.55
C ASN A 39 -0.30 -5.46 27.77
N LYS A 40 0.61 -6.00 26.94
CA LYS A 40 1.29 -7.28 27.21
C LYS A 40 2.44 -7.02 28.17
N LYS A 41 2.39 -7.65 29.35
CA LYS A 41 3.11 -7.33 30.59
C LYS A 41 4.66 -7.26 30.55
N GLU A 42 5.31 -7.41 29.40
CA GLU A 42 6.76 -7.63 29.33
C GLU A 42 7.54 -6.65 28.44
N LEU A 43 6.88 -5.72 27.76
CA LEU A 43 7.57 -4.88 26.77
C LEU A 43 7.46 -3.39 27.13
N ILE A 44 8.54 -2.85 27.67
CA ILE A 44 8.76 -1.41 27.76
C ILE A 44 9.24 -0.96 26.38
N TYR A 45 8.34 -0.35 25.60
CA TYR A 45 8.71 0.25 24.33
C TYR A 45 9.06 1.72 24.53
N ASP A 46 10.23 2.12 24.05
CA ASP A 46 10.70 3.49 24.04
C ASP A 46 9.99 4.34 22.97
N GLU A 47 10.28 5.64 22.95
CA GLU A 47 9.72 6.56 21.95
C GLU A 47 10.12 6.19 20.51
N LYS A 48 11.35 5.68 20.34
CA LYS A 48 11.84 5.18 19.05
C LYS A 48 10.97 4.04 18.52
N SER A 49 10.69 3.04 19.34
CA SER A 49 9.83 1.90 18.99
C SER A 49 8.42 2.32 18.62
N LYS A 50 7.88 3.36 19.29
CA LYS A 50 6.57 3.94 18.92
C LYS A 50 6.62 4.60 17.54
N ASN A 51 7.67 5.38 17.28
CA ASN A 51 7.85 6.04 15.99
C ASN A 51 8.03 5.02 14.86
N GLU A 52 8.79 3.95 15.09
CA GLU A 52 8.95 2.84 14.15
C GLU A 52 7.60 2.14 13.89
N ALA A 53 6.83 1.84 14.93
CA ALA A 53 5.50 1.26 14.78
C ALA A 53 4.56 2.17 13.96
N LEU A 54 4.61 3.49 14.18
CA LEU A 54 3.84 4.46 13.38
C LEU A 54 4.29 4.50 11.92
N GLN A 55 5.60 4.45 11.65
CA GLN A 55 6.12 4.41 10.28
C GLN A 55 5.68 3.12 9.57
N LEU A 56 5.73 1.98 10.25
CA LEU A 56 5.26 0.71 9.72
C LEU A 56 3.78 0.76 9.38
N VAL A 57 2.93 1.27 10.28
CA VAL A 57 1.48 1.39 10.02
C VAL A 57 1.22 2.25 8.79
N ARG A 58 1.89 3.41 8.68
CA ARG A 58 1.74 4.31 7.53
C ARG A 58 2.14 3.64 6.22
N ARG A 59 3.25 2.90 6.23
CA ARG A 59 3.71 2.14 5.07
C ARG A 59 2.70 1.08 4.66
N TRP A 60 2.23 0.28 5.61
CA TRP A 60 1.23 -0.77 5.35
C TRP A 60 -0.09 -0.20 4.87
N TYR A 61 -0.54 0.92 5.45
CA TYR A 61 -1.71 1.65 4.98
C TYR A 61 -1.56 2.06 3.51
N GLY A 62 -0.44 2.69 3.14
CA GLY A 62 -0.21 3.11 1.75
C GLY A 62 -0.18 1.95 0.76
N ILE A 63 0.43 0.82 1.13
CA ILE A 63 0.43 -0.39 0.30
C ILE A 63 -0.99 -0.91 0.10
N ILE A 64 -1.75 -1.06 1.18
CA ILE A 64 -3.13 -1.57 1.14
C ILE A 64 -4.02 -0.63 0.34
N GLU A 65 -3.88 0.68 0.50
CA GLU A 65 -4.62 1.68 -0.27
C GLU A 65 -4.36 1.53 -1.78
N VAL A 66 -3.10 1.39 -2.19
CA VAL A 66 -2.74 1.18 -3.60
C VAL A 66 -3.32 -0.14 -4.13
N VAL A 67 -3.25 -1.23 -3.35
CA VAL A 67 -3.82 -2.53 -3.74
C VAL A 67 -5.33 -2.46 -3.91
N ILE A 68 -6.04 -1.77 -3.00
CA ILE A 68 -7.49 -1.56 -3.08
C ILE A 68 -7.84 -0.74 -4.32
N LYS A 69 -7.12 0.36 -4.57
CA LYS A 69 -7.32 1.20 -5.77
C LYS A 69 -7.13 0.40 -7.05
N GLN A 70 -6.02 -0.34 -7.17
CA GLN A 70 -5.77 -1.21 -8.33
C GLN A 70 -6.86 -2.27 -8.53
N ALA A 71 -7.41 -2.82 -7.45
CA ALA A 71 -8.51 -3.79 -7.54
C ALA A 71 -9.83 -3.15 -8.00
N ASN A 72 -10.09 -1.90 -7.60
CA ASN A 72 -11.28 -1.15 -8.00
C ASN A 72 -11.16 -0.63 -9.45
N ASP A 73 -10.01 -0.09 -9.84
CA ASP A 73 -9.77 0.40 -11.21
C ASP A 73 -9.88 -0.74 -12.24
N LYS A 74 -9.46 -1.96 -11.87
CA LYS A 74 -9.68 -3.16 -12.69
C LYS A 74 -11.16 -3.54 -12.85
N LYS A 75 -12.02 -3.23 -11.86
CA LYS A 75 -13.47 -3.41 -11.98
C LYS A 75 -14.12 -2.37 -12.90
N GLU A 76 -13.58 -1.14 -12.96
CA GLU A 76 -14.05 -0.13 -13.91
C GLU A 76 -13.73 -0.52 -15.37
N ILE A 77 -12.55 -1.11 -15.61
CA ILE A 77 -12.22 -1.67 -16.94
C ILE A 77 -13.13 -2.87 -17.27
N GLY A 78 -13.54 -3.67 -16.29
CA GLY A 78 -14.52 -4.76 -16.46
C GLY A 78 -15.95 -4.28 -16.73
N SER A 79 -16.33 -3.11 -16.19
CA SER A 79 -17.65 -2.49 -16.43
C SER A 79 -17.77 -1.87 -17.82
N LEU A 80 -16.68 -1.31 -18.37
CA LEU A 80 -16.63 -0.88 -19.78
C LEU A 80 -16.41 -2.05 -20.76
N ALA A 81 -15.80 -3.15 -20.32
CA ALA A 81 -15.58 -4.32 -21.16
C ALA A 81 -16.85 -5.14 -21.44
N ASN A 82 -17.89 -5.04 -20.60
CA ASN A 82 -19.16 -5.73 -20.84
C ASN A 82 -20.01 -5.10 -21.95
N GLU A 83 -19.71 -3.86 -22.38
CA GLU A 83 -20.35 -3.23 -23.55
C GLU A 83 -19.54 -3.40 -24.85
N LEU A 84 -18.33 -3.95 -24.81
CA LEU A 84 -17.48 -4.13 -25.99
C LEU A 84 -17.20 -5.60 -26.26
N LYS A 85 -18.27 -6.35 -26.58
CA LYS A 85 -18.17 -7.62 -27.29
C LYS A 85 -17.70 -7.41 -28.74
N ILE A 86 -16.39 -7.23 -28.99
CA ILE A 86 -15.74 -7.64 -30.26
C ILE A 86 -14.25 -7.96 -29.98
N ALA A 87 -13.79 -9.18 -30.30
CA ALA A 87 -12.39 -9.61 -30.28
C ALA A 87 -11.49 -8.74 -31.22
N PRO A 88 -10.13 -8.82 -31.24
CA PRO A 88 -9.14 -9.45 -30.38
C PRO A 88 -8.22 -8.35 -29.77
N LYS A 89 -8.64 -7.71 -28.67
CA LYS A 89 -7.89 -6.56 -28.09
C LYS A 89 -7.00 -6.93 -26.89
N LEU A 90 -7.04 -8.19 -26.43
CA LEU A 90 -6.33 -8.59 -25.21
C LEU A 90 -4.79 -8.65 -25.35
N ALA A 91 -4.25 -8.98 -26.54
CA ALA A 91 -2.81 -9.08 -26.71
C ALA A 91 -2.11 -7.69 -26.80
N ILE A 92 -2.75 -6.72 -27.45
CA ILE A 92 -2.17 -5.38 -27.67
C ILE A 92 -2.18 -4.55 -26.37
N VAL A 93 -3.21 -4.71 -25.53
CA VAL A 93 -3.28 -4.05 -24.22
C VAL A 93 -2.16 -4.57 -23.30
N SER A 94 -1.86 -5.88 -23.33
CA SER A 94 -0.78 -6.46 -22.52
C SER A 94 0.61 -5.91 -22.90
N ILE A 95 0.92 -5.83 -24.19
CA ILE A 95 2.23 -5.34 -24.66
C ILE A 95 2.41 -3.85 -24.30
N ALA A 96 1.36 -3.04 -24.44
CA ALA A 96 1.41 -1.62 -24.07
C ALA A 96 1.67 -1.43 -22.56
N ASP A 97 1.02 -2.23 -21.72
CA ASP A 97 1.21 -2.22 -20.27
C ASP A 97 2.63 -2.66 -19.87
N GLU A 98 3.21 -3.64 -20.57
CA GLU A 98 4.57 -4.10 -20.34
C GLU A 98 5.62 -3.04 -20.74
N ILE A 99 5.41 -2.34 -21.87
CA ILE A 99 6.29 -1.23 -22.29
C ILE A 99 6.22 -0.06 -21.29
N LYS A 100 5.03 0.23 -20.76
CA LYS A 100 4.87 1.27 -19.73
C LYS A 100 5.64 0.93 -18.45
N LYS A 101 5.56 -0.32 -17.98
CA LYS A 101 6.36 -0.78 -16.82
C LYS A 101 7.86 -0.66 -17.05
N LEU A 102 8.34 -0.98 -18.25
CA LEU A 102 9.75 -0.80 -18.60
C LEU A 102 10.17 0.68 -18.55
N ALA A 103 9.31 1.59 -19.02
CA ALA A 103 9.58 3.03 -18.97
C ALA A 103 9.60 3.57 -17.54
N ASP A 104 8.72 3.05 -16.67
CA ASP A 104 8.69 3.38 -15.25
C ASP A 104 9.99 2.91 -14.55
N LEU A 105 10.49 1.71 -14.89
CA LEU A 105 11.75 1.19 -14.33
C LEU A 105 12.99 1.98 -14.80
N HIS A 106 13.01 2.41 -16.07
CA HIS A 106 14.07 3.28 -16.58
C HIS A 106 14.04 4.68 -15.94
N SER A 107 12.86 5.29 -15.83
CA SER A 107 12.74 6.61 -15.20
C SER A 107 13.06 6.60 -13.71
N ALA A 108 12.86 5.47 -13.03
CA ALA A 108 13.31 5.22 -11.67
C ALA A 108 14.82 4.94 -11.55
N GLY A 109 15.58 4.90 -12.65
CA GLY A 109 17.02 4.63 -12.67
C GLY A 109 17.40 3.17 -12.35
N ILE A 110 16.43 2.25 -12.38
CA ILE A 110 16.64 0.82 -12.11
C ILE A 110 17.21 0.12 -13.34
N LEU A 111 16.81 0.58 -14.54
CA LEU A 111 17.35 0.14 -15.82
C LEU A 111 18.19 1.25 -16.43
N THR A 112 19.31 0.87 -17.02
CA THR A 112 20.03 1.74 -17.96
C THR A 112 19.24 1.91 -19.25
N LEU A 113 19.56 2.95 -20.03
CA LEU A 113 18.92 3.21 -21.32
C LEU A 113 19.11 2.03 -22.29
N GLU A 114 20.26 1.36 -22.26
CA GLU A 114 20.55 0.19 -23.11
C GLU A 114 19.68 -1.01 -22.73
N GLU A 115 19.56 -1.33 -21.44
CA GLU A 115 18.71 -2.42 -20.95
C GLU A 115 17.23 -2.18 -21.27
N PHE A 116 16.77 -0.94 -21.13
CA PHE A 116 15.42 -0.54 -21.51
C PHE A 116 15.15 -0.79 -23.00
N GLN A 117 16.05 -0.35 -23.89
CA GLN A 117 15.87 -0.51 -25.33
C GLN A 117 15.94 -1.98 -25.78
N GLN A 118 16.82 -2.78 -25.16
CA GLN A 118 16.89 -4.22 -25.44
C GLN A 118 15.58 -4.93 -25.10
N GLN A 119 15.00 -4.67 -23.92
CA GLN A 119 13.75 -5.29 -23.49
C GLN A 119 12.55 -4.79 -24.31
N LYS A 120 12.50 -3.49 -24.62
CA LYS A 120 11.46 -2.90 -25.49
C LYS A 120 11.45 -3.54 -26.87
N THR A 121 12.62 -3.73 -27.47
CA THR A 121 12.75 -4.35 -28.80
C THR A 121 12.31 -5.82 -28.78
N LYS A 122 12.65 -6.57 -27.72
CA LYS A 122 12.23 -7.96 -27.53
C LYS A 122 10.72 -8.12 -27.37
N LEU A 123 10.05 -7.16 -26.72
CA LEU A 123 8.60 -7.14 -26.58
C LEU A 123 7.88 -6.80 -27.88
N LEU A 124 8.43 -5.88 -28.68
CA LEU A 124 7.85 -5.50 -29.96
C LEU A 124 8.09 -6.53 -31.08
N GLY A 125 9.18 -7.31 -30.99
CA GLY A 125 9.51 -8.37 -31.95
C GLY A 125 8.83 -9.72 -31.71
N LYS A 126 7.96 -9.84 -30.69
CA LYS A 126 7.22 -11.06 -30.34
C LYS A 126 5.85 -11.17 -31.07
N GLN A 127 5.64 -10.41 -32.14
CA GLN A 127 4.41 -10.43 -32.95
C GLN A 127 4.42 -11.53 -34.00
#